data_AF-A0A928VRN2-F1
#
_entry.id   AF-A0A928VRN2-F1
#
_cell.length_a   1.000
_cell.length_b   1.000
_cell.length_c   1.000
_cell.angle_alpha   90.00
_cell.angle_beta   90.00
_cell.angle_gamma   90.00
#
_symmetry.space_group_name_H-M   'P 1'
#
loop_
_entity.id
_entity.type
_entity.pdbx_description
1 polymer ?
#
loop_
_entity_poly.entity_id
_entity_poly.type
_entity_poly.pdbx_seq_one_letter_code
_entity_poly.pdbx_strand_id
1 'polypeptide(L)' 'MGIARSSYYYEARPADPEDAVLCRLLDEPYLQTPFYGSRRMTAHLRQLGYSVNRKRVQRLMRQMGLYAIYPKPKLS' A
#
# COMPACT_ATOMS: atom_id res chain seq x y z
N MET A 1 -0.84 -18.52 -32.80
CA MET A 1 -1.24 -18.26 -31.40
C MET A 1 0.00 -17.89 -30.60
N GLY A 2 0.49 -16.66 -30.76
CA GLY A 2 1.77 -16.19 -30.20
C GLY A 2 1.56 -15.49 -28.87
N ILE A 3 1.54 -16.26 -27.78
CA ILE A 3 1.59 -15.72 -26.42
C ILE A 3 2.93 -16.14 -25.82
N ALA A 4 3.68 -15.17 -25.28
CA ALA A 4 4.97 -15.43 -24.64
C ALA A 4 4.76 -16.32 -23.38
N ARG A 5 5.57 -17.38 -23.23
CA ARG A 5 5.56 -18.31 -22.08
C ARG A 5 5.62 -17.62 -20.72
N SER A 6 6.21 -16.44 -20.65
CA SER A 6 6.34 -15.63 -19.44
C SER A 6 5.01 -15.09 -18.91
N SER A 7 4.00 -14.93 -19.76
CA SER A 7 2.68 -14.43 -19.37
C SER A 7 1.74 -15.55 -18.88
N TYR A 8 2.12 -16.81 -18.99
CA TYR A 8 1.25 -17.95 -18.67
C TYR A 8 1.13 -18.25 -17.17
N TYR A 9 2.12 -17.86 -16.36
CA TYR A 9 2.20 -18.28 -14.95
C TYR A 9 1.70 -17.27 -13.92
N TYR A 10 1.25 -16.08 -14.34
CA TYR A 10 0.74 -15.10 -13.38
C TYR A 10 -0.77 -15.23 -13.21
N GLU A 11 -1.18 -16.07 -12.27
CA GLU A 11 -2.54 -16.04 -11.74
C GLU A 11 -2.65 -14.92 -10.71
N ALA A 12 -3.59 -13.99 -10.93
CA ALA A 12 -3.89 -12.95 -9.96
C ALA A 12 -4.37 -13.61 -8.66
N ARG A 13 -3.54 -13.55 -7.60
CA ARG A 13 -3.93 -14.09 -6.29
C ARG A 13 -5.21 -13.38 -5.81
N PRO A 14 -6.20 -14.13 -5.29
CA PRO A 14 -7.37 -13.52 -4.66
C PRO A 14 -6.93 -12.60 -3.52
N ALA A 15 -7.67 -11.51 -3.33
CA ALA A 15 -7.39 -10.55 -2.28
C ALA A 15 -7.40 -11.25 -0.92
N ASP A 16 -6.30 -11.15 -0.18
CA ASP A 16 -6.17 -11.75 1.13
C ASP A 16 -7.17 -11.06 2.09
N PRO A 17 -7.99 -11.77 2.86
CA PRO A 17 -8.90 -11.15 3.83
C PRO A 17 -8.16 -10.23 4.82
N GLU A 18 -6.89 -10.52 5.11
CA GLU A 18 -6.04 -9.65 5.92
C GLU A 18 -5.72 -8.32 5.22
N ASP A 19 -5.61 -8.30 3.89
CA ASP A 19 -5.43 -7.05 3.12
C ASP A 19 -6.64 -6.12 3.29
N ALA A 20 -7.86 -6.65 3.37
CA ALA A 20 -9.07 -5.84 3.60
C ALA A 20 -9.08 -5.18 4.99
N VAL A 21 -8.60 -5.89 6.02
CA VAL A 21 -8.43 -5.34 7.38
C VAL A 21 -7.36 -4.25 7.37
N LEU A 22 -6.21 -4.51 6.75
CA LEU A 22 -5.13 -3.54 6.64
C LEU A 22 -5.56 -2.28 5.87
N CYS A 23 -6.38 -2.41 4.81
CA CYS A 23 -6.95 -1.26 4.10
C CYS A 23 -7.79 -0.37 5.03
N ARG A 24 -8.66 -0.96 5.87
CA ARG A 24 -9.47 -0.20 6.84
C ARG A 24 -8.60 0.52 7.87
N LEU A 25 -7.55 -0.13 8.36
CA LEU A 25 -6.61 0.44 9.32
C LEU A 25 -5.70 1.52 8.72
N LEU A 26 -5.54 1.55 7.39
CA LEU A 26 -4.82 2.60 6.69
C LEU A 26 -5.68 3.84 6.43
N ASP A 27 -7.00 3.67 6.31
CA ASP A 27 -7.93 4.72 5.92
C ASP A 27 -8.07 5.79 7.02
N GLU A 28 -8.30 5.37 8.27
CA GLU A 28 -8.43 6.26 9.43
C GLU A 28 -7.22 7.19 9.66
N PRO A 29 -5.97 6.71 9.73
CA PRO A 29 -4.81 7.58 9.90
C PRO A 29 -4.51 8.40 8.64
N TYR A 30 -4.86 7.93 7.45
CA TYR A 30 -4.70 8.71 6.21
C TYR A 30 -5.63 9.93 6.18
N LEU A 31 -6.89 9.77 6.60
CA LEU A 31 -7.86 10.87 6.72
C LEU A 31 -7.37 11.97 7.69
N GLN A 32 -6.74 11.56 8.79
CA GLN A 32 -6.18 12.50 9.77
C GLN A 32 -4.85 13.11 9.30
N THR A 33 -4.06 12.36 8.52
CA THR A 33 -2.69 12.74 8.15
C THR A 33 -2.38 12.43 6.67
N PRO A 34 -2.86 13.24 5.72
CA PRO A 34 -2.68 13.00 4.28
C PRO A 34 -1.22 13.09 3.79
N PHE A 35 -0.30 13.52 4.66
CA PHE A 35 1.14 13.56 4.42
C PHE A 35 1.86 12.30 4.93
N TYR A 36 1.16 11.29 5.45
CA TYR A 36 1.78 10.04 5.88
C TYR A 36 1.98 9.10 4.70
N GLY A 37 3.25 8.89 4.33
CA GLY A 37 3.63 7.89 3.34
C GLY A 37 3.75 6.49 3.91
N SER A 38 4.05 5.54 3.01
CA SER A 38 4.23 4.11 3.33
C SER A 38 5.10 3.83 4.56
N ARG A 39 6.13 4.65 4.83
CA ARG A 39 7.00 4.48 6.01
C ARG A 39 6.25 4.71 7.33
N ARG A 40 5.51 5.82 7.45
CA ARG A 40 4.76 6.14 8.66
C ARG A 40 3.54 5.25 8.83
N MET A 41 2.85 4.95 7.73
CA MET A 41 1.76 3.98 7.70
C MET A 41 2.21 2.58 8.18
N THR A 42 3.38 2.12 7.74
CA THR A 42 3.95 0.85 8.22
C THR A 42 4.26 0.89 9.72
N ALA A 43 4.80 2.01 10.23
CA ALA A 43 5.07 2.17 11.65
C ALA A 43 3.77 2.16 12.48
N HIS A 44 2.74 2.85 12.02
CA HIS A 44 1.43 2.88 12.66
C HIS A 44 0.80 1.49 12.76
N LEU A 45 0.80 0.73 11.67
CA LEU A 45 0.31 -0.65 11.67
C LEU A 45 1.10 -1.55 12.62
N ARG A 46 2.42 -1.36 12.72
CA ARG A 46 3.25 -2.09 13.69
C ARG A 46 2.96 -1.73 15.14
N GLN A 47 2.67 -0.45 15.42
CA GLN A 47 2.25 -0.01 16.75
C GLN A 47 0.91 -0.63 17.16
N LEU A 48 0.03 -0.89 16.19
CA LEU A 48 -1.23 -1.62 16.39
C LEU A 48 -1.04 -3.14 16.52
N GLY A 49 0.20 -3.66 16.46
CA GLY A 49 0.51 -5.08 16.59
C GLY A 49 0.56 -5.86 15.27
N TYR A 50 0.37 -5.21 14.12
CA TYR A 50 0.43 -5.88 12.81
C TYR A 50 1.87 -5.94 12.29
N SER A 51 2.37 -7.16 12.08
CA SER A 51 3.71 -7.40 11.54
C SER A 51 3.70 -7.29 10.00
N VAL A 52 3.56 -6.05 9.49
CA VAL A 52 3.49 -5.77 8.05
C VAL A 52 4.82 -5.30 7.46
N ASN A 53 5.05 -5.68 6.21
CA ASN A 53 6.17 -5.20 5.40
C ASN A 53 5.78 -3.91 4.66
N ARG A 54 6.73 -2.96 4.57
CA ARG A 54 6.57 -1.73 3.80
C ARG A 54 6.14 -1.97 2.34
N LYS A 55 6.63 -3.04 1.68
CA LYS A 55 6.21 -3.38 0.31
C LYS A 55 4.71 -3.69 0.22
N ARG A 56 4.17 -4.38 1.23
CA ARG A 56 2.73 -4.70 1.34
C ARG A 56 1.92 -3.43 1.53
N VAL A 57 2.30 -2.58 2.49
CA VAL A 57 1.65 -1.29 2.73
C VAL A 57 1.69 -0.39 1.49
N GLN A 58 2.82 -0.32 0.79
CA GLN A 58 2.94 0.47 -0.44
C GLN A 58 2.02 -0.05 -1.55
N ARG A 59 1.89 -1.39 -1.70
CA ARG A 59 0.94 -1.99 -2.65
C ARG A 59 -0.49 -1.62 -2.28
N LEU A 60 -0.89 -1.78 -1.02
CA LEU A 60 -2.25 -1.48 -0.54
C LEU A 60 -2.60 0.00 -0.71
N MET A 61 -1.70 0.91 -0.32
CA MET A 61 -1.88 2.35 -0.55
C MET A 61 -2.08 2.68 -2.03
N ARG A 62 -1.31 2.05 -2.94
CA ARG A 62 -1.49 2.22 -4.38
C ARG A 62 -2.83 1.68 -4.89
N GLN A 63 -3.27 0.52 -4.40
CA GLN A 63 -4.58 -0.05 -4.76
C GLN A 63 -5.74 0.82 -4.27
N MET A 64 -5.60 1.44 -3.10
CA MET A 64 -6.58 2.38 -2.54
C MET A 64 -6.48 3.80 -3.15
N GLY A 65 -5.46 4.10 -3.96
CA GLY A 65 -5.22 5.45 -4.48
C GLY A 65 -4.73 6.45 -3.43
N LEU A 66 -4.23 5.98 -2.29
CA LEU A 66 -3.66 6.81 -1.22
C LEU A 66 -2.23 7.20 -1.57
N TYR A 67 -2.01 8.50 -1.77
CA TYR A 67 -0.69 9.06 -2.03
C TYR A 67 -0.35 10.09 -0.97
N ALA A 68 0.85 9.99 -0.40
CA ALA A 68 1.30 11.00 0.54
C ALA A 68 1.52 12.33 -0.19
N ILE A 69 0.80 13.34 0.26
CA ILE A 69 0.88 14.69 -0.30
C ILE A 69 2.10 15.37 0.34
N TYR A 70 3.16 15.55 -0.45
CA TYR A 70 4.35 16.31 -0.05
C TYR A 70 4.55 17.50 -1.00
N PRO A 71 4.99 18.66 -0.50
CA PRO A 71 5.48 19.72 -1.36
C PRO A 71 6.66 19.18 -2.18
N LYS A 72 6.56 19.26 -3.50
CA LYS A 72 7.68 18.90 -4.38
C LYS A 72 8.85 19.86 -4.10
N PRO A 73 10.09 19.37 -3.97
CA PRO A 73 11.24 20.25 -3.83
C PRO A 73 11.34 21.18 -5.05
N LYS A 74 11.55 22.48 -4.82
CA LYS A 74 11.88 23.43 -5.89
C LYS A 74 13.29 23.12 -6.36
N LEU A 75 13.40 22.36 -7.43
CA LEU A 75 14.63 22.24 -8.21
C LEU A 75 14.70 23.52 -9.06
N SER A 76 15.41 24.52 -8.56
CA SER A 76 15.81 25.71 -9.32
C SER A 76 17.14 25.48 -10.01
#